data_AF-A0A2N4X2T4-F1
#
_entry.id   AF-A0A2N4X2T4-F1
#
_cell.length_a   1.000
_cell.length_b   1.000
_cell.length_c   1.000
_cell.angle_alpha   90.00
_cell.angle_beta   90.00
_cell.angle_gamma   90.00
#
_symmetry.space_group_name_H-M   'P 1'
#
loop_
_entity.id
_entity.type
_entity.pdbx_description
1 polymer ?
#
loop_
_entity_poly.entity_id
_entity_poly.type
_entity_poly.pdbx_seq_one_letter_code
_entity_poly.pdbx_strand_id
1 'polypeptide(L)'
;MSAFLRRHAPALACCLLVAFFVATYHGAYTTYRSVNLAFGNKAYWFPFLDTDTVLSAVRCLRADVDAYVFNPCDPQLRVFTYSPLWMGLTALPITEAWLPWMGMAWVLGYLGALFLLPEARSRGAALAMIAATCSSVSVYAMERGNNDIVIFALVSLAAVLFARQRKVQWIGYALVLAAGLLKYYPLGAMVVALRERPRRFLGIAALSVAITLLAIYITWADLVRVLKSIPVGQFYTDMFGSESVGRTLVELFGLPKWVHPVTRAALSFAAVAVGLWLGLKGRISSDVARLTDRERSFLLLGSLMTCLCYFSAQNIGYRAINLILVLPAITALAVVTGRRGYRWLAAAVIVLLWTGAWRYFWEDSVMAGVGLYEPKRYVALFVRDALWWAVIPVLIGAIVALLRDGPIPQAVLKPLGLARG
;
A
#
# COMPACT_ATOMS: atom_id res chain seq x y z
N MET A 1 11.11 -18.59 -21.39
CA MET A 1 11.30 -18.26 -19.96
C MET A 1 10.76 -19.40 -19.13
N SER A 2 11.61 -20.06 -18.36
CA SER A 2 11.22 -21.19 -17.49
C SER A 2 10.25 -20.74 -16.39
N ALA A 3 9.51 -21.69 -15.80
CA ALA A 3 8.61 -21.40 -14.67
C ALA A 3 9.36 -20.77 -13.49
N PHE A 4 10.59 -21.24 -13.22
CA PHE A 4 11.50 -20.66 -12.23
C PHE A 4 11.73 -19.16 -12.49
N LEU A 5 12.13 -18.79 -13.72
CA LEU A 5 12.35 -17.40 -14.07
C LEU A 5 11.07 -16.56 -13.99
N ARG A 6 9.92 -17.08 -14.43
CA ARG A 6 8.63 -16.36 -14.32
C ARG A 6 8.23 -16.07 -12.87
N ARG A 7 8.62 -16.93 -11.95
CA ARG A 7 8.33 -16.77 -10.52
C ARG A 7 9.29 -15.82 -9.83
N HIS A 8 10.58 -15.90 -10.13
CA HIS A 8 11.62 -15.23 -9.34
C HIS A 8 12.18 -13.98 -10.01
N ALA A 9 12.00 -13.78 -11.32
CA ALA A 9 12.54 -12.62 -12.04
C ALA A 9 12.10 -11.26 -11.45
N PRO A 10 10.83 -11.04 -11.03
CA PRO A 10 10.43 -9.76 -10.44
C PRO A 10 11.21 -9.40 -9.15
N ALA A 11 11.45 -10.39 -8.29
CA ALA A 11 12.21 -10.20 -7.06
C ALA A 11 13.71 -10.02 -7.36
N LEU A 12 14.29 -10.86 -8.23
CA LEU A 12 15.69 -10.76 -8.63
C LEU A 12 16.01 -9.41 -9.30
N ALA A 13 15.14 -8.93 -10.19
CA ALA A 13 15.29 -7.62 -10.82
C ALA A 13 15.29 -6.48 -9.78
N CYS A 14 14.41 -6.55 -8.78
CA CYS A 14 14.37 -5.57 -7.69
C CYS A 14 15.63 -5.66 -6.82
N CYS A 15 16.13 -6.87 -6.52
CA CYS A 15 17.40 -7.05 -5.81
C CYS A 15 18.58 -6.44 -6.57
N LEU A 16 18.66 -6.64 -7.89
CA LEU A 16 19.69 -6.03 -8.74
C LEU A 16 19.59 -4.50 -8.74
N LEU A 17 18.36 -3.96 -8.78
CA LEU A 17 18.14 -2.52 -8.66
C LEU A 17 18.60 -1.97 -7.31
N VAL A 18 18.30 -2.66 -6.20
CA VAL A 18 18.79 -2.27 -4.87
C VAL A 18 20.32 -2.35 -4.80
N ALA A 19 20.93 -3.41 -5.32
CA ALA A 19 22.39 -3.53 -5.38
C ALA A 19 23.02 -2.38 -6.18
N PHE A 20 22.39 -1.98 -7.30
CA PHE A 20 22.79 -0.81 -8.08
C PHE A 20 22.69 0.50 -7.27
N PHE A 21 21.59 0.73 -6.55
CA PHE A 21 21.45 1.91 -5.69
C PHE A 21 22.47 1.93 -4.54
N VAL A 22 22.76 0.79 -3.92
CA VAL A 22 23.78 0.69 -2.87
C VAL A 22 25.17 0.98 -3.44
N ALA A 23 25.52 0.37 -4.57
CA ALA A 23 26.82 0.59 -5.21
C ALA A 23 27.01 2.06 -5.63
N THR A 24 25.98 2.68 -6.23
CA THR A 24 26.04 4.09 -6.63
C THR A 24 26.02 5.04 -5.43
N TYR A 25 25.32 4.71 -4.33
CA TYR A 25 25.35 5.52 -3.11
C TYR A 25 26.77 5.62 -2.55
N HIS A 26 27.53 4.52 -2.53
CA HIS A 26 28.90 4.49 -2.01
C HIS A 26 29.98 4.91 -3.01
N GLY A 27 29.79 4.66 -4.31
CA GLY A 27 30.84 4.89 -5.33
C GLY A 27 30.60 6.08 -6.26
N ALA A 28 29.35 6.52 -6.43
CA ALA A 28 28.98 7.54 -7.41
C ALA A 28 27.71 8.30 -6.96
N TYR A 29 27.81 9.04 -5.86
CA TYR A 29 26.65 9.65 -5.20
C TYR A 29 25.85 10.61 -6.11
N THR A 30 26.51 11.31 -7.03
CA THR A 30 25.83 12.12 -8.06
C THR A 30 24.93 11.27 -8.95
N THR A 31 25.42 10.12 -9.42
CA THR A 31 24.63 9.14 -10.17
C THR A 31 23.47 8.59 -9.33
N TYR A 32 23.70 8.27 -8.05
CA TYR A 32 22.64 7.83 -7.13
C TYR A 32 21.50 8.86 -7.05
N ARG A 33 21.83 10.15 -6.89
CA ARG A 33 20.84 11.23 -6.84
C ARG A 33 20.12 11.42 -8.17
N SER A 34 20.84 11.44 -9.29
CA SER A 34 20.26 11.59 -10.62
C SER A 34 19.31 10.45 -10.97
N VAL A 35 19.67 9.21 -10.63
CA VAL A 35 18.79 8.07 -10.86
C VAL A 35 17.56 8.14 -9.96
N ASN A 36 17.71 8.42 -8.66
CA ASN A 36 16.55 8.62 -7.78
C ASN A 36 15.61 9.70 -8.32
N LEU A 37 16.16 10.80 -8.81
CA LEU A 37 15.38 11.89 -9.39
C LEU A 37 14.65 11.45 -10.66
N ALA A 38 15.27 10.63 -11.52
CA ALA A 38 14.61 10.03 -12.68
C ALA A 38 13.46 9.06 -12.29
N PHE A 39 13.55 8.43 -11.11
CA PHE A 39 12.42 7.70 -10.51
C PHE A 39 11.37 8.62 -9.87
N GLY A 40 11.55 9.94 -9.92
CA GLY A 40 10.69 10.95 -9.31
C GLY A 40 10.89 11.13 -7.82
N ASN A 41 12.00 10.61 -7.28
CA ASN A 41 12.30 10.63 -5.86
C ASN A 41 13.41 11.64 -5.58
N LYS A 42 13.12 12.64 -4.75
CA LYS A 42 14.16 13.54 -4.23
C LYS A 42 14.82 12.87 -3.03
N ALA A 43 15.90 12.13 -3.30
CA ALA A 43 16.67 11.47 -2.25
C ALA A 43 17.18 12.49 -1.21
N TYR A 44 17.10 12.12 0.06
CA TYR A 44 17.64 12.93 1.14
C TYR A 44 19.17 12.82 1.19
N TRP A 45 19.82 13.70 1.94
CA TRP A 45 21.28 13.65 2.11
C TRP A 45 21.75 12.44 2.95
N PHE A 46 20.82 11.67 3.50
CA PHE A 46 21.03 10.39 4.15
C PHE A 46 19.87 9.44 3.84
N PRO A 47 20.11 8.11 3.82
CA PRO A 47 19.09 7.12 3.51
C PRO A 47 18.18 6.86 4.71
N PHE A 48 17.05 6.19 4.45
CA PHE A 48 16.15 5.66 5.47
C PHE A 48 15.50 6.72 6.37
N LEU A 49 15.13 7.87 5.80
CA LEU A 49 14.57 8.98 6.55
C LEU A 49 13.34 8.61 7.39
N ASP A 50 12.48 7.70 6.92
CA ASP A 50 11.30 7.27 7.67
C ASP A 50 11.60 6.19 8.72
N THR A 51 12.62 5.36 8.50
CA THR A 51 13.19 4.53 9.58
C THR A 51 13.71 5.42 10.71
N ASP A 52 14.43 6.48 10.36
CA ASP A 52 14.98 7.38 11.35
C ASP A 52 13.89 8.15 12.11
N THR A 53 12.71 8.40 11.55
CA THR A 53 11.59 8.97 12.33
C THR A 53 11.22 8.11 13.54
N VAL A 54 11.30 6.78 13.39
CA VAL A 54 11.03 5.85 14.50
C VAL A 54 12.22 5.82 15.45
N LEU A 55 13.44 5.68 14.93
CA LEU A 55 14.63 5.55 15.77
C LEU A 55 14.98 6.85 16.50
N SER A 56 14.78 8.02 15.89
CA SER A 56 14.97 9.32 16.52
C SER A 56 14.01 9.54 17.68
N ALA A 57 12.73 9.18 17.50
CA ALA A 57 11.75 9.24 18.57
C ALA A 57 12.15 8.35 19.75
N VAL A 58 12.63 7.13 19.47
CA VAL A 58 13.15 6.22 20.51
C VAL A 58 14.36 6.81 21.23
N ARG A 59 15.31 7.41 20.50
CA ARG A 59 16.49 8.08 21.07
C ARG A 59 16.07 9.25 21.97
N CYS A 60 15.13 10.07 21.53
CA CYS A 60 14.63 11.21 22.28
C CYS A 60 13.88 10.80 23.54
N LEU A 61 12.98 9.82 23.46
CA LEU A 61 12.27 9.32 24.65
C LEU A 61 13.22 8.71 25.68
N ARG A 62 14.30 8.05 25.26
CA ARG A 62 15.34 7.54 26.17
C ARG A 62 16.17 8.66 26.83
N ALA A 63 16.15 9.85 26.26
CA ALA A 63 16.78 11.05 26.81
C ALA A 63 15.77 11.94 27.55
N ASP A 64 14.62 11.40 27.93
CA ASP A 64 13.51 12.10 28.60
C ASP A 64 12.94 13.29 27.80
N VAL A 65 13.06 13.25 26.47
CA VAL A 65 12.49 14.24 25.54
C VAL A 65 11.22 13.68 24.90
N ASP A 66 10.10 14.37 25.07
CA ASP A 66 8.80 13.97 24.50
C ASP A 66 8.73 14.18 22.98
N ALA A 67 9.09 13.11 22.23
CA ALA A 67 9.08 13.08 20.77
C ALA A 67 7.69 13.26 20.13
N TYR A 68 6.59 13.17 20.89
CA TYR A 68 5.24 13.44 20.39
C TYR A 68 4.94 14.95 20.28
N VAL A 69 5.69 15.78 21.01
CA VAL A 69 5.55 17.25 21.01
C VAL A 69 6.69 17.89 20.22
N PHE A 70 7.93 17.45 20.46
CA PHE A 70 9.12 17.98 19.81
C PHE A 70 10.20 16.91 19.74
N ASN A 71 10.79 16.70 18.56
CA ASN A 71 11.78 15.65 18.34
C ASN A 71 13.09 16.25 17.79
N PRO A 72 13.97 16.77 18.66
CA PRO A 72 15.27 17.31 18.26
C PRO A 72 16.23 16.23 17.73
N CYS A 73 15.95 14.96 18.00
CA CYS A 73 16.75 13.83 17.52
C CYS A 73 16.46 13.48 16.04
N ASP A 74 15.37 14.00 15.47
CA ASP A 74 15.02 13.84 14.06
C ASP A 74 15.66 14.96 13.23
N PRO A 75 16.45 14.66 12.19
CA PRO A 75 17.11 15.69 11.39
C PRO A 75 16.16 16.66 10.67
N GLN A 76 14.87 16.34 10.58
CA GLN A 76 13.82 17.19 10.01
C GLN A 76 12.93 17.82 11.09
N LEU A 77 13.26 17.63 12.38
CA LEU A 77 12.48 18.08 13.54
C LEU A 77 11.02 17.60 13.51
N ARG A 78 10.77 16.43 12.91
CA ARG A 78 9.43 15.87 12.78
C ARG A 78 8.97 15.25 14.09
N VAL A 79 7.79 15.64 14.54
CA VAL A 79 7.11 14.95 15.65
C VAL A 79 6.76 13.50 15.26
N PHE A 80 6.76 12.62 16.25
CA PHE A 80 6.47 11.21 16.03
C PHE A 80 4.96 10.99 15.79
N THR A 81 4.63 10.36 14.66
CA THR A 81 3.23 10.18 14.19
C THR A 81 2.88 8.73 13.82
N TYR A 82 3.73 7.77 14.17
CA TYR A 82 3.47 6.35 13.97
C TYR A 82 2.80 5.71 15.19
N SER A 83 2.44 4.42 15.08
CA SER A 83 1.88 3.66 16.21
C SER A 83 2.77 3.75 17.45
N PRO A 84 2.22 4.07 18.64
CA PRO A 84 2.99 4.07 19.87
C PRO A 84 3.65 2.72 20.19
N LEU A 85 3.16 1.61 19.63
CA LEU A 85 3.78 0.29 19.82
C LEU A 85 5.23 0.23 19.35
N TRP A 86 5.64 1.09 18.42
CA TRP A 86 7.05 1.22 18.04
C TRP A 86 7.94 1.70 19.20
N MET A 87 7.37 2.38 20.21
CA MET A 87 8.12 2.88 21.37
C MET A 87 8.50 1.77 22.35
N GLY A 88 8.03 0.54 22.15
CA GLY A 88 8.61 -0.63 22.84
C GLY A 88 10.10 -0.81 22.55
N LEU A 89 10.62 -0.22 21.47
CA LEU A 89 12.04 -0.19 21.14
C LEU A 89 12.89 0.63 22.12
N THR A 90 12.29 1.47 22.98
CA THR A 90 13.01 2.20 24.04
C THR A 90 13.73 1.29 25.02
N ALA A 91 13.26 0.04 25.17
CA ALA A 91 13.94 -0.99 25.94
C ALA A 91 15.32 -1.40 25.38
N LEU A 92 15.61 -1.08 24.12
CA LEU A 92 16.88 -1.37 23.46
C LEU A 92 17.79 -0.13 23.41
N PRO A 93 19.13 -0.28 23.51
CA PRO A 93 20.08 0.83 23.41
C PRO A 93 20.24 1.32 21.97
N ILE A 94 19.14 1.79 21.38
CA ILE A 94 19.11 2.31 20.01
C ILE A 94 19.95 3.59 19.94
N THR A 95 20.94 3.58 19.06
CA THR A 95 21.78 4.73 18.71
C THR A 95 21.66 5.05 17.22
N GLU A 96 22.27 6.12 16.75
CA GLU A 96 22.29 6.48 15.31
C GLU A 96 22.92 5.38 14.44
N ALA A 97 23.87 4.61 15.00
CA ALA A 97 24.51 3.50 14.31
C ALA A 97 23.53 2.39 13.89
N TRP A 98 22.34 2.30 14.49
CA TRP A 98 21.32 1.31 14.13
C TRP A 98 20.59 1.64 12.83
N LEU A 99 20.59 2.91 12.39
CA LEU A 99 19.83 3.37 11.23
C LEU A 99 20.11 2.57 9.95
N PRO A 100 21.36 2.43 9.46
CA PRO A 100 21.63 1.69 8.23
C PRO A 100 21.23 0.22 8.34
N TRP A 101 21.45 -0.40 9.51
CA TRP A 101 21.15 -1.82 9.71
C TRP A 101 19.64 -2.09 9.77
N MET A 102 18.89 -1.26 10.49
CA MET A 102 17.44 -1.39 10.59
C MET A 102 16.77 -1.09 9.24
N GLY A 103 17.19 0.00 8.58
CA GLY A 103 16.70 0.35 7.24
C GLY A 103 16.97 -0.75 6.22
N MET A 104 18.20 -1.29 6.19
CA MET A 104 18.54 -2.41 5.32
C MET A 104 17.76 -3.67 5.67
N ALA A 105 17.57 -4.00 6.95
CA ALA A 105 16.77 -5.14 7.36
C ALA A 105 15.31 -5.04 6.85
N TRP A 106 14.72 -3.85 6.88
CA TRP A 106 13.38 -3.63 6.34
C TRP A 106 13.34 -3.79 4.81
N VAL A 107 14.35 -3.26 4.10
CA VAL A 107 14.49 -3.46 2.65
C VAL A 107 14.66 -4.93 2.30
N LEU A 108 15.51 -5.67 3.02
CA LEU A 108 15.71 -7.10 2.81
C LEU A 108 14.43 -7.91 3.10
N GLY A 109 13.67 -7.54 4.14
CA GLY A 109 12.36 -8.11 4.43
C GLY A 109 11.37 -7.91 3.29
N TYR A 110 11.35 -6.71 2.71
CA TYR A 110 10.55 -6.41 1.52
C TYR A 110 10.98 -7.21 0.29
N LEU A 111 12.28 -7.27 -0.01
CA LEU A 111 12.81 -8.08 -1.11
C LEU A 111 12.46 -9.57 -0.93
N GLY A 112 12.58 -10.09 0.29
CA GLY A 112 12.14 -11.44 0.66
C GLY A 112 10.65 -11.67 0.39
N ALA A 113 9.81 -10.68 0.70
CA ALA A 113 8.37 -10.74 0.41
C ALA A 113 8.05 -10.78 -1.08
N LEU A 114 8.87 -10.18 -1.95
CA LEU A 114 8.69 -10.26 -3.40
C LEU A 114 8.83 -11.70 -3.93
N PHE A 115 9.65 -12.55 -3.30
CA PHE A 115 9.73 -13.98 -3.62
C PHE A 115 8.45 -14.76 -3.25
N LEU A 116 7.57 -14.16 -2.45
CA LEU A 116 6.28 -14.71 -2.07
C LEU A 116 5.16 -14.39 -3.07
N LEU A 117 5.40 -13.59 -4.10
CA LEU A 117 4.40 -13.32 -5.12
C LEU A 117 4.03 -14.61 -5.92
N PRO A 118 2.78 -14.73 -6.40
CA PRO A 118 2.39 -15.79 -7.34
C PRO A 118 3.23 -15.79 -8.63
N GLU A 119 3.37 -16.96 -9.27
CA GLU A 119 4.08 -17.08 -10.55
C GLU A 119 3.32 -16.34 -11.67
N ALA A 120 4.05 -15.60 -12.50
CA ALA A 120 3.49 -14.99 -13.70
C ALA A 120 3.06 -16.05 -14.73
N ARG A 121 1.80 -16.00 -15.19
CA ARG A 121 1.25 -16.97 -16.17
C ARG A 121 1.75 -16.79 -17.61
N SER A 122 2.40 -15.69 -17.93
CA SER A 122 2.93 -15.40 -19.27
C SER A 122 4.19 -14.54 -19.20
N ARG A 123 4.92 -14.41 -20.31
CA ARG A 123 6.08 -13.50 -20.39
C ARG A 123 5.68 -12.04 -20.17
N GLY A 124 4.57 -11.61 -20.77
CA GLY A 124 4.03 -10.26 -20.56
C GLY A 124 3.63 -9.99 -19.11
N ALA A 125 3.04 -10.98 -18.43
CA ALA A 125 2.73 -10.88 -16.99
C ALA A 125 4.01 -10.74 -16.14
N ALA A 126 5.07 -11.48 -16.48
CA ALA A 126 6.34 -11.39 -15.77
C ALA A 126 7.02 -10.02 -15.99
N LEU A 127 6.99 -9.48 -17.21
CA LEU A 127 7.48 -8.12 -17.50
C LEU A 127 6.68 -7.06 -16.75
N ALA A 128 5.36 -7.19 -16.69
CA ALA A 128 4.49 -6.32 -15.90
C ALA A 128 4.85 -6.37 -14.40
N MET A 129 5.10 -7.56 -13.85
CA MET A 129 5.53 -7.72 -12.47
C MET A 129 6.92 -7.14 -12.21
N ILE A 130 7.89 -7.30 -13.12
CA ILE A 130 9.22 -6.66 -13.02
C ILE A 130 9.07 -5.14 -13.03
N ALA A 131 8.27 -4.60 -13.95
CA ALA A 131 8.01 -3.16 -14.01
C ALA A 131 7.37 -2.65 -12.70
N ALA A 132 6.50 -3.43 -12.08
CA ALA A 132 5.87 -3.07 -10.81
C ALA A 132 6.84 -3.14 -9.62
N THR A 133 7.64 -4.19 -9.49
CA THR A 133 8.59 -4.35 -8.38
C THR A 133 9.75 -3.37 -8.46
N CYS A 134 10.17 -2.99 -9.67
CA CYS A 134 11.20 -1.98 -9.92
C CYS A 134 10.63 -0.57 -10.13
N SER A 135 9.40 -0.29 -9.70
CA SER A 135 8.72 0.99 -9.97
C SER A 135 9.20 2.15 -9.10
N SER A 136 8.79 3.38 -9.47
CA SER A 136 9.04 4.60 -8.67
C SER A 136 8.59 4.46 -7.21
N VAL A 137 7.42 3.84 -7.01
CA VAL A 137 6.82 3.61 -5.69
C VAL A 137 7.67 2.65 -4.85
N SER A 138 8.21 1.59 -5.44
CA SER A 138 9.11 0.65 -4.75
C SER A 138 10.42 1.33 -4.35
N VAL A 139 11.06 2.04 -5.30
CA VAL A 139 12.31 2.77 -5.02
C VAL A 139 12.08 3.79 -3.92
N TYR A 140 10.95 4.51 -3.98
CA TYR A 140 10.61 5.50 -2.97
C TYR A 140 10.44 4.88 -1.58
N ALA A 141 9.70 3.77 -1.49
CA ALA A 141 9.47 3.08 -0.23
C ALA A 141 10.78 2.57 0.41
N MET A 142 11.69 2.04 -0.43
CA MET A 142 12.99 1.50 0.01
C MET A 142 13.99 2.58 0.38
N GLU A 143 14.10 3.65 -0.41
CA GLU A 143 14.98 4.79 -0.07
C GLU A 143 14.61 5.38 1.29
N ARG A 144 13.30 5.53 1.51
CA ARG A 144 12.77 6.07 2.77
C ARG A 144 12.92 5.11 3.93
N GLY A 145 13.05 3.82 3.66
CA GLY A 145 12.89 2.78 4.68
C GLY A 145 11.53 2.93 5.38
N ASN A 146 10.45 3.20 4.66
CA ASN A 146 9.17 3.41 5.34
C ASN A 146 8.65 2.09 5.94
N ASN A 147 8.07 2.12 7.15
CA ASN A 147 7.50 0.92 7.77
C ASN A 147 6.40 0.25 6.93
N ASP A 148 5.82 0.92 5.93
CA ASP A 148 4.91 0.34 4.95
C ASP A 148 5.54 -0.84 4.16
N ILE A 149 6.88 -0.92 4.03
CA ILE A 149 7.56 -2.09 3.42
C ILE A 149 7.59 -3.30 4.36
N VAL A 150 7.62 -3.07 5.68
CA VAL A 150 7.45 -4.12 6.71
C VAL A 150 6.00 -4.61 6.69
N ILE A 151 5.04 -3.69 6.63
CA ILE A 151 3.62 -4.02 6.50
C ILE A 151 3.36 -4.86 5.24
N PHE A 152 3.95 -4.48 4.11
CA PHE A 152 3.88 -5.25 2.86
C PHE A 152 4.41 -6.68 3.06
N ALA A 153 5.53 -6.86 3.75
CA ALA A 153 6.12 -8.17 4.01
C ALA A 153 5.21 -9.07 4.88
N LEU A 154 4.67 -8.52 5.98
CA LEU A 154 3.74 -9.23 6.86
C LEU A 154 2.48 -9.68 6.10
N VAL A 155 1.90 -8.79 5.30
CA VAL A 155 0.67 -9.08 4.53
C VAL A 155 0.93 -10.05 3.39
N SER A 156 2.09 -9.97 2.73
CA SER A 156 2.50 -10.95 1.70
C SER A 156 2.64 -12.36 2.29
N LEU A 157 3.24 -12.47 3.47
CA LEU A 157 3.34 -13.74 4.19
C LEU A 157 1.95 -14.24 4.60
N ALA A 158 1.10 -13.38 5.16
CA ALA A 158 -0.28 -13.72 5.49
C ALA A 158 -1.05 -14.25 4.27
N ALA A 159 -0.89 -13.63 3.09
CA ALA A 159 -1.50 -14.09 1.85
C ALA A 159 -1.07 -15.50 1.45
N VAL A 160 0.21 -15.83 1.63
CA VAL A 160 0.72 -17.21 1.43
C VAL A 160 0.09 -18.17 2.43
N LEU A 161 -0.01 -17.80 3.71
CA LEU A 161 -0.57 -18.67 4.75
C LEU A 161 -2.07 -18.89 4.57
N PHE A 162 -2.82 -17.90 4.07
CA PHE A 162 -4.24 -18.05 3.73
C PHE A 162 -4.48 -19.02 2.57
N ALA A 163 -3.52 -19.14 1.66
CA ALA A 163 -3.57 -20.12 0.57
C ALA A 163 -3.13 -21.54 0.99
N ARG A 164 -2.77 -21.76 2.26
CA ARG A 164 -2.37 -23.06 2.82
C ARG A 164 -3.48 -23.66 3.70
N GLN A 165 -3.14 -24.75 4.40
CA GLN A 165 -4.03 -25.48 5.29
C GLN A 165 -4.57 -24.61 6.43
N ARG A 166 -5.78 -24.95 6.92
CA ARG A 166 -6.53 -24.16 7.90
C ARG A 166 -5.77 -23.84 9.19
N LYS A 167 -4.94 -24.76 9.70
CA LYS A 167 -4.21 -24.54 10.97
C LYS A 167 -3.26 -23.34 10.89
N VAL A 168 -2.56 -23.18 9.77
CA VAL A 168 -1.56 -22.13 9.57
C VAL A 168 -2.19 -20.75 9.36
N GLN A 169 -3.46 -20.70 8.96
CA GLN A 169 -4.18 -19.42 8.74
C GLN A 169 -4.30 -18.58 10.00
N TRP A 170 -4.26 -19.17 11.21
CA TRP A 170 -4.20 -18.40 12.46
C TRP A 170 -2.98 -17.49 12.54
N ILE A 171 -1.83 -17.96 12.06
CA ILE A 171 -0.63 -17.14 11.93
C ILE A 171 -0.87 -16.04 10.90
N GLY A 172 -1.57 -16.32 9.80
CA GLY A 172 -1.98 -15.30 8.83
C GLY A 172 -2.81 -14.17 9.44
N TYR A 173 -3.82 -14.51 10.25
CA TYR A 173 -4.62 -13.51 10.99
C TYR A 173 -3.77 -12.73 12.00
N ALA A 174 -2.89 -13.41 12.74
CA ALA A 174 -1.98 -12.75 13.67
C ALA A 174 -1.03 -11.76 12.97
N LEU A 175 -0.53 -12.10 11.77
CA LEU A 175 0.32 -11.20 10.97
C LEU A 175 -0.45 -9.98 10.45
N VAL A 176 -1.69 -10.15 9.98
CA VAL A 176 -2.53 -9.02 9.55
C VAL A 176 -2.89 -8.12 10.75
N LEU A 177 -3.20 -8.70 11.90
CA LEU A 177 -3.43 -7.96 13.13
C LEU A 177 -2.18 -7.20 13.57
N ALA A 178 -1.02 -7.85 13.60
CA ALA A 178 0.25 -7.20 13.92
C ALA A 178 0.55 -6.04 12.96
N ALA A 179 0.33 -6.24 11.65
CA ALA A 179 0.45 -5.17 10.66
C ALA A 179 -0.50 -3.99 10.98
N GLY A 180 -1.76 -4.28 11.32
CA GLY A 180 -2.78 -3.31 11.72
C GLY A 180 -2.48 -2.55 13.02
N LEU A 181 -1.74 -3.18 13.94
CA LEU A 181 -1.32 -2.56 15.20
C LEU A 181 -0.08 -1.67 15.00
N LEU A 182 0.84 -2.07 14.11
CA LEU A 182 2.03 -1.28 13.77
C LEU A 182 1.72 -0.08 12.87
N LYS A 183 0.65 -0.18 12.08
CA LYS A 183 0.13 0.84 11.17
C LYS A 183 -1.38 0.65 11.09
N TYR A 184 -2.21 1.68 11.21
CA TYR A 184 -3.64 1.46 11.48
C TYR A 184 -4.47 0.89 10.30
N TYR A 185 -4.15 1.25 9.05
CA TYR A 185 -4.99 0.89 7.90
C TYR A 185 -5.10 -0.62 7.57
N PRO A 186 -4.06 -1.48 7.75
CA PRO A 186 -4.15 -2.92 7.54
C PRO A 186 -5.10 -3.64 8.49
N LEU A 187 -5.52 -3.02 9.60
CA LEU A 187 -6.46 -3.63 10.55
C LEU A 187 -7.80 -3.92 9.87
N GLY A 188 -8.21 -3.11 8.89
CA GLY A 188 -9.39 -3.39 8.06
C GLY A 188 -9.23 -4.60 7.13
N ALA A 189 -8.01 -5.08 6.86
CA ALA A 189 -7.80 -6.29 6.08
C ALA A 189 -8.24 -7.57 6.84
N MET A 190 -8.51 -7.48 8.15
CA MET A 190 -9.12 -8.54 8.95
C MET A 190 -10.51 -8.96 8.46
N VAL A 191 -11.15 -8.16 7.58
CA VAL A 191 -12.35 -8.53 6.81
C VAL A 191 -12.18 -9.86 6.05
N VAL A 192 -10.95 -10.29 5.75
CA VAL A 192 -10.67 -11.62 5.19
C VAL A 192 -11.24 -12.77 6.05
N ALA A 193 -11.43 -12.57 7.36
CA ALA A 193 -12.03 -13.54 8.26
C ALA A 193 -13.49 -13.88 7.93
N LEU A 194 -14.19 -13.07 7.13
CA LEU A 194 -15.55 -13.37 6.64
C LEU A 194 -15.61 -14.67 5.79
N ARG A 195 -14.46 -15.16 5.32
CA ARG A 195 -14.34 -16.44 4.61
C ARG A 195 -14.35 -17.66 5.54
N GLU A 196 -14.33 -17.46 6.85
CA GLU A 196 -14.32 -18.53 7.83
C GLU A 196 -15.72 -19.01 8.22
N ARG A 197 -15.79 -20.20 8.82
CA ARG A 197 -17.03 -20.69 9.43
C ARG A 197 -17.43 -19.79 10.62
N PRO A 198 -18.73 -19.61 10.92
CA PRO A 198 -19.23 -18.74 11.99
C PRO A 198 -18.48 -18.80 13.31
N ARG A 199 -18.30 -19.99 13.89
CA ARG A 199 -17.58 -20.16 15.17
C ARG A 199 -16.13 -19.66 15.10
N ARG A 200 -15.45 -19.92 13.99
CA ARG A 200 -14.05 -19.52 13.81
C ARG A 200 -13.93 -18.03 13.54
N PHE A 201 -14.81 -17.48 12.71
CA PHE A 201 -14.92 -16.03 12.50
C PHE A 201 -15.12 -15.30 13.83
N LEU A 202 -16.07 -15.74 14.66
CA LEU A 202 -16.32 -15.14 15.98
C LEU A 202 -15.09 -15.23 16.88
N GLY A 203 -14.38 -16.37 16.90
CA GLY A 203 -13.14 -16.50 17.66
C GLY A 203 -12.04 -15.55 17.18
N ILE A 204 -11.83 -15.43 15.87
CA ILE A 204 -10.86 -14.49 15.28
C ILE A 204 -11.25 -13.04 15.61
N ALA A 205 -12.53 -12.68 15.42
CA ALA A 205 -13.03 -11.33 15.66
C ALA A 205 -12.89 -10.95 17.13
N ALA A 206 -13.35 -11.80 18.06
CA ALA A 206 -13.27 -11.56 19.50
C ALA A 206 -11.81 -11.39 19.95
N LEU A 207 -10.91 -12.28 19.52
CA LEU A 207 -9.49 -12.18 19.87
C LEU A 207 -8.84 -10.92 19.29
N SER A 208 -9.14 -10.59 18.03
CA SER A 208 -8.58 -9.40 17.38
C SER A 208 -9.06 -8.10 18.03
N VAL A 209 -10.35 -8.04 18.38
CA VAL A 209 -10.93 -6.91 19.12
C VAL A 209 -10.30 -6.81 20.51
N ALA A 210 -10.20 -7.93 21.25
CA ALA A 210 -9.58 -7.92 22.59
C ALA A 210 -8.13 -7.43 22.56
N ILE A 211 -7.31 -7.93 21.63
CA ILE A 211 -5.92 -7.49 21.48
C ILE A 211 -5.84 -6.01 21.06
N THR A 212 -6.71 -5.58 20.13
CA THR A 212 -6.73 -4.17 19.68
C THR A 212 -7.14 -3.24 20.81
N LEU A 213 -8.17 -3.58 21.58
CA LEU A 213 -8.59 -2.82 22.75
C LEU A 213 -7.51 -2.79 23.82
N LEU A 214 -6.82 -3.91 24.06
CA LEU A 214 -5.68 -3.94 24.98
C LEU A 214 -4.55 -3.02 24.52
N ALA A 215 -4.19 -3.05 23.23
CA ALA A 215 -3.19 -2.16 22.67
C ALA A 215 -3.60 -0.68 22.79
N ILE A 216 -4.85 -0.35 22.49
CA ILE A 216 -5.41 0.99 22.67
C ILE A 216 -5.37 1.40 24.14
N TYR A 217 -5.78 0.53 25.06
CA TYR A 217 -5.76 0.80 26.50
C TYR A 217 -4.35 1.12 27.00
N ILE A 218 -3.37 0.30 26.63
CA ILE A 218 -1.96 0.49 27.02
C ILE A 218 -1.38 1.77 26.43
N THR A 219 -1.77 2.14 25.20
CA THR A 219 -1.15 3.24 24.44
C THR A 219 -2.04 4.49 24.33
N TRP A 220 -3.15 4.58 25.08
CA TRP A 220 -4.20 5.57 24.86
C TRP A 220 -3.69 7.01 24.86
N ALA A 221 -2.88 7.37 25.85
CA ALA A 221 -2.33 8.71 25.98
C ALA A 221 -1.45 9.11 24.77
N ASP A 222 -0.62 8.20 24.30
CA ASP A 222 0.25 8.40 23.13
C ASP A 222 -0.55 8.38 21.83
N LEU A 223 -1.53 7.49 21.72
CA LEU A 223 -2.38 7.36 20.55
C LEU A 223 -3.15 8.66 20.29
N VAL A 224 -3.74 9.26 21.32
CA VAL A 224 -4.43 10.56 21.20
C VAL A 224 -3.48 11.66 20.74
N ARG A 225 -2.23 11.68 21.22
CA ARG A 225 -1.20 12.63 20.78
C ARG A 225 -0.86 12.43 19.30
N VAL A 226 -0.56 11.19 18.90
CA VAL A 226 -0.25 10.83 17.51
C VAL A 226 -1.36 11.24 16.56
N LEU A 227 -2.63 10.94 16.89
CA LEU A 227 -3.77 11.23 16.02
C LEU A 227 -3.98 12.73 15.80
N LYS A 228 -3.65 13.57 16.79
CA LYS A 228 -3.70 15.04 16.66
C LYS A 228 -2.55 15.61 15.83
N SER A 229 -1.41 14.91 15.80
CA SER A 229 -0.18 15.37 15.14
C SER A 229 -0.03 14.87 13.70
N ILE A 230 -1.00 14.14 13.14
CA ILE A 230 -0.91 13.63 11.77
C ILE A 230 -0.87 14.83 10.79
N PRO A 231 0.23 15.02 10.04
CA PRO A 231 0.32 16.13 9.12
C PRO A 231 -0.64 15.94 7.95
N VAL A 232 -1.32 17.03 7.58
CA VAL A 232 -2.06 17.10 6.33
C VAL A 232 -1.10 17.60 5.26
N GLY A 233 -0.66 16.70 4.38
CA GLY A 233 0.27 17.09 3.32
C GLY A 233 -0.42 17.75 2.13
N GLN A 234 0.41 18.25 1.20
CA GLN A 234 -0.04 18.92 -0.01
C GLN A 234 -0.58 17.90 -1.02
N PHE A 235 -1.79 18.10 -1.54
CA PHE A 235 -2.50 17.16 -2.44
C PHE A 235 -1.88 17.08 -3.84
N TYR A 236 -1.15 18.13 -4.24
CA TYR A 236 -0.47 18.20 -5.54
C TYR A 236 0.94 17.58 -5.54
N THR A 237 1.44 17.10 -4.40
CA THR A 237 2.76 16.43 -4.34
C THR A 237 2.58 14.93 -4.59
N ASP A 238 3.54 14.13 -4.15
CA ASP A 238 3.54 12.67 -4.11
C ASP A 238 2.39 12.02 -3.32
N MET A 239 1.37 12.76 -2.88
CA MET A 239 0.24 12.21 -2.14
C MET A 239 -0.91 11.73 -3.02
N PHE A 240 -1.62 10.67 -2.60
CA PHE A 240 -2.82 10.14 -3.24
C PHE A 240 -3.91 9.77 -2.23
N GLY A 241 -5.16 9.73 -2.68
CA GLY A 241 -6.31 9.29 -1.87
C GLY A 241 -7.62 9.86 -2.40
N SER A 242 -8.72 9.48 -1.76
CA SER A 242 -10.07 9.97 -2.09
C SER A 242 -10.26 11.48 -1.86
N GLU A 243 -9.36 12.12 -1.11
CA GLU A 243 -9.37 13.56 -0.86
C GLU A 243 -8.82 14.40 -2.02
N SER A 244 -8.00 13.81 -2.89
CA SER A 244 -7.20 14.56 -3.86
C SER A 244 -8.04 15.38 -4.84
N VAL A 245 -9.10 14.80 -5.42
CA VAL A 245 -9.93 15.49 -6.43
C VAL A 245 -10.66 16.69 -5.83
N GLY A 246 -11.34 16.50 -4.69
CA GLY A 246 -12.10 17.58 -4.06
C GLY A 246 -11.21 18.74 -3.61
N ARG A 247 -10.03 18.46 -3.03
CA ARG A 247 -9.03 19.47 -2.69
C ARG A 247 -8.51 20.21 -3.92
N THR A 248 -8.22 19.47 -4.99
CA THR A 248 -7.78 20.05 -6.28
C THR A 248 -8.82 21.01 -6.84
N LEU A 249 -10.10 20.64 -6.85
CA LEU A 249 -11.16 21.51 -7.35
C LEU A 249 -11.30 22.80 -6.53
N VAL A 250 -11.23 22.69 -5.20
CA VAL A 250 -11.30 23.86 -4.30
C VAL A 250 -10.15 24.81 -4.57
N GLU A 251 -8.93 24.31 -4.65
CA GLU A 251 -7.75 25.17 -4.80
C GLU A 251 -7.57 25.71 -6.22
N LEU A 252 -7.81 24.90 -7.25
CA LEU A 252 -7.61 25.31 -8.64
C LEU A 252 -8.65 26.34 -9.12
N PHE A 253 -9.90 26.18 -8.70
CA PHE A 253 -11.01 26.99 -9.18
C PHE A 253 -11.55 27.99 -8.15
N GLY A 254 -10.91 28.10 -6.97
CA GLY A 254 -11.36 28.98 -5.89
C GLY A 254 -12.76 28.61 -5.36
N LEU A 255 -13.15 27.33 -5.42
CA LEU A 255 -14.48 26.90 -5.01
C LEU A 255 -14.63 26.93 -3.48
N PRO A 256 -15.87 27.03 -2.97
CA PRO A 256 -16.11 26.97 -1.53
C PRO A 256 -15.58 25.67 -0.88
N LYS A 257 -15.06 25.76 0.34
CA LYS A 257 -14.45 24.63 1.07
C LYS A 257 -15.38 23.41 1.24
N TRP A 258 -16.71 23.60 1.23
CA TRP A 258 -17.69 22.52 1.33
C TRP A 258 -17.72 21.62 0.08
N VAL A 259 -17.21 22.09 -1.07
CA VAL A 259 -17.13 21.29 -2.30
C VAL A 259 -16.24 20.08 -2.09
N HIS A 260 -15.11 20.21 -1.39
CA HIS A 260 -14.21 19.08 -1.13
C HIS A 260 -14.91 17.87 -0.47
N PRO A 261 -15.54 17.97 0.73
CA PRO A 261 -16.19 16.83 1.36
C PRO A 261 -17.37 16.29 0.53
N VAL A 262 -18.12 17.14 -0.19
CA VAL A 262 -19.21 16.70 -1.07
C VAL A 262 -18.67 15.89 -2.26
N THR A 263 -17.65 16.38 -2.95
CA THR A 263 -17.01 15.66 -4.06
C THR A 263 -16.42 14.33 -3.58
N ARG A 264 -15.73 14.32 -2.43
CA ARG A 264 -15.19 13.08 -1.84
C ARG A 264 -16.30 12.07 -1.56
N ALA A 265 -17.39 12.50 -0.92
CA ALA A 265 -18.52 11.62 -0.61
C ALA A 265 -19.19 11.07 -1.87
N ALA A 266 -19.48 11.92 -2.86
CA ALA A 266 -20.11 11.53 -4.11
C ALA A 266 -19.27 10.53 -4.91
N LEU A 267 -17.97 10.80 -5.09
CA LEU A 267 -17.08 9.90 -5.82
C LEU A 267 -16.86 8.59 -5.07
N SER A 268 -16.74 8.64 -3.73
CA SER A 268 -16.60 7.43 -2.91
C SER A 268 -17.84 6.55 -2.98
N PHE A 269 -19.03 7.15 -2.88
CA PHE A 269 -20.30 6.45 -3.03
C PHE A 269 -20.42 5.82 -4.43
N ALA A 270 -20.11 6.58 -5.48
CA ALA A 270 -20.12 6.06 -6.85
C ALA A 270 -19.14 4.88 -7.02
N ALA A 271 -17.92 4.99 -6.50
CA ALA A 271 -16.93 3.92 -6.58
C ALA A 271 -17.37 2.65 -5.84
N VAL A 272 -17.93 2.80 -4.63
CA VAL A 272 -18.48 1.68 -3.86
C VAL A 272 -19.68 1.06 -4.56
N ALA A 273 -20.63 1.86 -5.05
CA ALA A 273 -21.81 1.38 -5.76
C ALA A 273 -21.44 0.61 -7.04
N VAL A 274 -20.54 1.17 -7.86
CA VAL A 274 -20.02 0.50 -9.07
C VAL A 274 -19.27 -0.78 -8.69
N GLY A 275 -18.44 -0.74 -7.65
CA GLY A 275 -17.71 -1.92 -7.19
C GLY A 275 -18.62 -3.04 -6.69
N LEU A 276 -19.63 -2.70 -5.87
CA LEU A 276 -20.66 -3.65 -5.43
C LEU A 276 -21.38 -4.24 -6.63
N TRP A 277 -21.85 -3.41 -7.57
CA TRP A 277 -22.51 -3.86 -8.78
C TRP A 277 -21.64 -4.83 -9.60
N LEU A 278 -20.37 -4.48 -9.84
CA LEU A 278 -19.40 -5.31 -10.55
C LEU A 278 -19.17 -6.66 -9.87
N GLY A 279 -19.05 -6.66 -8.53
CA GLY A 279 -18.85 -7.86 -7.73
C GLY A 279 -20.08 -8.76 -7.66
N LEU A 280 -21.29 -8.19 -7.72
CA LEU A 280 -22.55 -8.93 -7.66
C LEU A 280 -22.98 -9.51 -9.01
N LYS A 281 -22.70 -8.84 -10.14
CA LYS A 281 -23.08 -9.25 -11.52
C LYS A 281 -22.53 -10.62 -11.98
N GLY A 282 -21.81 -11.34 -11.12
CA GLY A 282 -21.35 -12.71 -11.36
C GLY A 282 -20.13 -12.83 -12.27
N ARG A 283 -19.94 -11.88 -13.18
CA ARG A 283 -18.82 -11.86 -14.13
C ARG A 283 -17.45 -11.83 -13.46
N ILE A 284 -17.22 -10.94 -12.49
CA ILE A 284 -15.94 -10.89 -11.77
C ILE A 284 -15.73 -12.18 -10.97
N SER A 285 -16.76 -12.70 -10.31
CA SER A 285 -16.64 -13.94 -9.55
C SER A 285 -16.34 -15.15 -10.44
N SER A 286 -16.96 -15.27 -11.62
CA SER A 286 -16.63 -16.34 -12.57
C SER A 286 -15.19 -16.26 -13.07
N ASP A 287 -14.66 -15.04 -13.19
CA ASP A 287 -13.29 -14.81 -13.63
C ASP A 287 -12.30 -15.14 -12.50
N VAL A 288 -12.55 -14.63 -11.30
CA VAL A 288 -11.76 -14.88 -10.08
C VAL A 288 -11.78 -16.36 -9.69
N ALA A 289 -12.84 -17.09 -10.02
CA ALA A 289 -12.90 -18.54 -9.86
C ALA A 289 -11.82 -19.29 -10.69
N ARG A 290 -11.24 -18.67 -11.73
CA ARG A 290 -10.14 -19.24 -12.53
C ARG A 290 -8.74 -19.02 -11.93
N LEU A 291 -8.67 -18.25 -10.84
CA LEU A 291 -7.43 -18.01 -10.10
C LEU A 291 -7.14 -19.14 -9.12
N THR A 292 -5.86 -19.39 -8.88
CA THR A 292 -5.36 -20.24 -7.81
C THR A 292 -5.65 -19.60 -6.44
N ASP A 293 -5.68 -20.40 -5.38
CA ASP A 293 -5.92 -19.89 -4.02
C ASP A 293 -4.89 -18.85 -3.57
N ARG A 294 -3.64 -18.99 -4.05
CA ARG A 294 -2.58 -18.02 -3.81
C ARG A 294 -2.88 -16.68 -4.49
N GLU A 295 -3.19 -16.68 -5.78
CA GLU A 295 -3.55 -15.46 -6.50
C GLU A 295 -4.79 -14.79 -5.90
N ARG A 296 -5.81 -15.57 -5.50
CA ARG A 296 -7.01 -15.04 -4.83
C ARG A 296 -6.69 -14.38 -3.50
N SER A 297 -5.82 -14.99 -2.69
CA SER A 297 -5.44 -14.46 -1.38
C SER A 297 -4.63 -13.16 -1.50
N PHE A 298 -3.70 -13.10 -2.45
CA PHE A 298 -2.95 -11.89 -2.78
C PHE A 298 -3.86 -10.78 -3.34
N LEU A 299 -4.78 -11.13 -4.25
CA LEU A 299 -5.77 -10.18 -4.78
C LEU A 299 -6.64 -9.60 -3.68
N LEU A 300 -7.16 -10.44 -2.78
CA LEU A 300 -8.04 -10.00 -1.69
C LEU A 300 -7.32 -9.04 -0.74
N LEU A 301 -6.17 -9.45 -0.20
CA LEU A 301 -5.42 -8.62 0.75
C LEU A 301 -4.88 -7.36 0.09
N GLY A 302 -4.31 -7.45 -1.11
CA GLY A 302 -3.86 -6.28 -1.86
C GLY A 302 -4.98 -5.29 -2.15
N SER A 303 -6.17 -5.78 -2.51
CA SER A 303 -7.35 -4.94 -2.76
C SER A 303 -7.84 -4.28 -1.47
N LEU A 304 -7.95 -5.02 -0.36
CA LEU A 304 -8.34 -4.48 0.94
C LEU A 304 -7.37 -3.39 1.38
N MET A 305 -6.07 -3.68 1.37
CA MET A 305 -5.02 -2.73 1.75
C MET A 305 -5.08 -1.45 0.90
N THR A 306 -5.18 -1.59 -0.43
CA THR A 306 -5.24 -0.46 -1.36
C THR A 306 -6.49 0.39 -1.13
N CYS A 307 -7.67 -0.24 -1.01
CA CYS A 307 -8.92 0.49 -0.80
C CYS A 307 -8.93 1.20 0.56
N LEU A 308 -8.44 0.54 1.62
CA LEU A 308 -8.35 1.12 2.96
C LEU A 308 -7.39 2.30 3.00
N CYS A 309 -6.21 2.21 2.36
CA CYS A 309 -5.35 3.38 2.17
C CYS A 309 -6.12 4.48 1.45
N TYR A 310 -6.68 4.19 0.28
CA TYR A 310 -7.30 5.19 -0.59
C TYR A 310 -8.45 5.96 0.07
N PHE A 311 -9.33 5.29 0.82
CA PHE A 311 -10.50 5.93 1.44
C PHE A 311 -10.23 6.55 2.80
N SER A 312 -9.25 6.05 3.57
CA SER A 312 -9.03 6.51 4.95
C SER A 312 -8.55 7.95 5.03
N ALA A 313 -7.51 8.29 4.27
CA ALA A 313 -6.87 9.59 4.32
C ALA A 313 -6.12 9.89 3.02
N GLN A 314 -5.46 11.04 2.99
CA GLN A 314 -4.40 11.32 2.05
C GLN A 314 -3.13 10.56 2.46
N ASN A 315 -2.52 9.84 1.52
CA ASN A 315 -1.40 8.94 1.76
C ASN A 315 -0.19 9.37 0.92
N ILE A 316 1.01 9.16 1.46
CA ILE A 316 2.24 9.33 0.69
C ILE A 316 2.32 8.25 -0.40
N GLY A 317 2.83 8.62 -1.57
CA GLY A 317 2.82 7.84 -2.82
C GLY A 317 3.42 6.44 -2.71
N TYR A 318 4.42 6.25 -1.85
CA TYR A 318 5.02 4.93 -1.65
C TYR A 318 4.00 3.89 -1.10
N ARG A 319 2.88 4.30 -0.48
CA ARG A 319 1.83 3.36 -0.03
C ARG A 319 1.08 2.68 -1.18
N ALA A 320 1.23 3.17 -2.41
CA ALA A 320 0.74 2.48 -3.60
C ALA A 320 1.43 1.13 -3.84
N ILE A 321 2.50 0.79 -3.09
CA ILE A 321 3.21 -0.49 -3.14
C ILE A 321 2.27 -1.70 -2.94
N ASN A 322 1.15 -1.51 -2.24
CA ASN A 322 0.11 -2.53 -2.06
C ASN A 322 -0.49 -3.00 -3.40
N LEU A 323 -0.41 -2.20 -4.47
CA LEU A 323 -0.85 -2.60 -5.81
C LEU A 323 0.02 -3.74 -6.40
N ILE A 324 1.25 -3.92 -5.92
CA ILE A 324 2.10 -5.05 -6.33
C ILE A 324 1.45 -6.38 -5.90
N LEU A 325 0.69 -6.41 -4.80
CA LEU A 325 -0.02 -7.60 -4.34
C LEU A 325 -1.17 -8.01 -5.27
N VAL A 326 -1.83 -7.05 -5.95
CA VAL A 326 -2.97 -7.35 -6.84
C VAL A 326 -2.56 -7.72 -8.25
N LEU A 327 -1.40 -7.23 -8.71
CA LEU A 327 -0.97 -7.35 -10.10
C LEU A 327 -0.81 -8.81 -10.61
N PRO A 328 -0.30 -9.78 -9.83
CA PRO A 328 -0.19 -11.17 -10.27
C PRO A 328 -1.55 -11.76 -10.66
N ALA A 329 -2.58 -11.47 -9.86
CA ALA A 329 -3.94 -11.94 -10.14
C ALA A 329 -4.56 -11.22 -11.34
N ILE A 330 -4.39 -9.90 -11.46
CA ILE A 330 -4.94 -9.12 -12.59
C ILE A 330 -4.32 -9.60 -13.92
N THR A 331 -3.01 -9.80 -13.96
CA THR A 331 -2.31 -10.29 -15.16
C THR A 331 -2.68 -11.75 -15.45
N ALA A 332 -2.86 -12.60 -14.44
CA ALA A 332 -3.39 -13.94 -14.60
C ALA A 332 -4.80 -13.93 -15.22
N LEU A 333 -5.71 -13.08 -14.73
CA LEU A 333 -7.06 -12.90 -15.27
C LEU A 333 -7.04 -12.45 -16.73
N ALA A 334 -6.14 -11.53 -17.09
CA ALA A 334 -5.96 -11.09 -18.48
C ALA A 334 -5.56 -12.24 -19.42
N VAL A 335 -4.77 -13.20 -18.93
CA VAL A 335 -4.36 -14.39 -19.68
C VAL A 335 -5.52 -15.39 -19.80
N VAL A 336 -6.13 -15.80 -18.69
CA VAL A 336 -7.11 -16.90 -18.70
C VAL A 336 -8.51 -16.54 -19.18
N THR A 337 -8.84 -15.25 -19.20
CA THR A 337 -10.13 -14.78 -19.72
C THR A 337 -10.01 -14.19 -21.13
N GLY A 338 -8.79 -13.83 -21.56
CA GLY A 338 -8.55 -13.10 -22.81
C GLY A 338 -9.15 -11.68 -22.84
N ARG A 339 -9.73 -11.18 -21.73
CA ARG A 339 -10.48 -9.92 -21.71
C ARG A 339 -9.54 -8.71 -21.70
N ARG A 340 -9.79 -7.76 -22.61
CA ARG A 340 -9.04 -6.50 -22.71
C ARG A 340 -9.12 -5.67 -21.42
N GLY A 341 -10.23 -5.71 -20.69
CA GLY A 341 -10.43 -4.97 -19.44
C GLY A 341 -9.35 -5.24 -18.38
N TYR A 342 -8.92 -6.50 -18.20
CA TYR A 342 -7.86 -6.83 -17.25
C TYR A 342 -6.47 -6.40 -17.72
N ARG A 343 -6.23 -6.34 -19.04
CA ARG A 343 -4.98 -5.79 -19.60
C ARG A 343 -4.89 -4.28 -19.34
N TRP A 344 -6.00 -3.56 -19.56
CA TRP A 344 -6.11 -2.15 -19.21
C TRP A 344 -5.93 -1.91 -17.72
N LEU A 345 -6.55 -2.74 -16.87
CA LEU A 345 -6.37 -2.62 -15.42
C LEU A 345 -4.91 -2.86 -15.00
N ALA A 346 -4.23 -3.88 -15.56
CA ALA A 346 -2.81 -4.10 -15.30
C ALA A 346 -1.96 -2.91 -15.73
N ALA A 347 -2.22 -2.35 -16.92
CA ALA A 347 -1.53 -1.17 -17.42
C ALA A 347 -1.76 0.05 -16.51
N ALA A 348 -3.01 0.32 -16.11
CA ALA A 348 -3.35 1.39 -15.18
C ALA A 348 -2.62 1.26 -13.84
N VAL A 349 -2.56 0.04 -13.28
CA VAL A 349 -1.79 -0.24 -12.06
C VAL A 349 -0.30 0.05 -12.24
N ILE A 350 0.29 -0.35 -13.37
CA ILE A 350 1.70 -0.05 -13.66
C ILE A 350 1.90 1.47 -13.77
N VAL A 351 1.05 2.19 -14.50
CA VAL A 351 1.15 3.66 -14.61
C VAL A 351 1.06 4.33 -13.23
N LEU A 352 0.17 3.85 -12.35
CA LEU A 352 0.07 4.35 -10.97
C LEU A 352 1.33 4.06 -10.15
N LEU A 353 1.95 2.89 -10.30
CA LEU A 353 3.21 2.54 -9.63
C LEU A 353 4.41 3.37 -10.14
N TRP A 354 4.33 3.91 -11.35
CA TRP A 354 5.34 4.78 -11.97
C TRP A 354 5.03 6.28 -11.85
N THR A 355 4.03 6.67 -11.03
CA THR A 355 3.58 8.06 -10.88
C THR A 355 4.69 9.05 -10.57
N GLY A 356 5.64 8.70 -9.69
CA GLY A 356 6.75 9.60 -9.37
C GLY A 356 7.56 9.95 -10.62
N ALA A 357 7.99 8.91 -11.35
CA ALA A 357 8.85 9.05 -12.51
C ALA A 357 8.17 9.82 -13.64
N TRP A 358 7.00 9.37 -14.13
CA TRP A 358 6.39 10.02 -15.29
C TRP A 358 5.90 11.43 -14.98
N ARG A 359 5.50 11.72 -13.74
CA ARG A 359 5.17 13.09 -13.33
C ARG A 359 6.41 13.97 -13.31
N TYR A 360 7.52 13.47 -12.74
CA TYR A 360 8.78 14.20 -12.77
C TYR A 360 9.20 14.54 -14.20
N PHE A 361 9.21 13.57 -15.12
CA PHE A 361 9.53 13.84 -16.52
C PHE A 361 8.55 14.82 -17.18
N TRP A 362 7.26 14.74 -16.85
CA TRP A 362 6.23 15.64 -17.37
C TRP A 362 6.41 17.08 -16.86
N GLU A 363 6.77 17.26 -15.59
CA GLU A 363 7.04 18.57 -14.98
C GLU A 363 8.39 19.14 -15.48
N ASP A 364 9.43 18.31 -15.60
CA ASP A 364 10.80 18.71 -15.95
C ASP A 364 10.98 19.05 -17.43
N SER A 365 10.35 18.29 -18.34
CA SER A 365 10.38 18.57 -19.80
C SER A 365 9.82 19.94 -20.18
N VAL A 366 9.25 20.67 -19.21
CA VAL A 366 8.52 21.92 -19.39
C VAL A 366 9.25 23.12 -18.78
N MET A 367 10.16 22.88 -17.84
CA MET A 367 11.10 23.91 -17.34
C MET A 367 11.93 24.50 -18.49
N ALA A 368 12.01 23.79 -19.62
CA ALA A 368 12.78 24.18 -20.80
C ALA A 368 12.13 25.21 -21.75
N GLY A 369 10.94 25.81 -21.50
CA GLY A 369 10.58 26.93 -22.41
C GLY A 369 9.26 27.70 -22.40
N VAL A 370 8.26 27.52 -21.53
CA VAL A 370 6.94 28.19 -21.80
C VAL A 370 6.17 28.76 -20.59
N GLY A 371 6.68 28.78 -19.36
CA GLY A 371 5.94 29.37 -18.22
C GLY A 371 4.59 28.70 -17.88
N LEU A 372 4.28 27.53 -18.48
CA LEU A 372 3.04 26.76 -18.30
C LEU A 372 3.17 25.69 -17.19
N TYR A 373 3.91 25.98 -16.12
CA TYR A 373 4.19 25.00 -15.06
C TYR A 373 2.90 24.52 -14.37
N GLU A 374 2.06 25.46 -13.96
CA GLU A 374 0.84 25.17 -13.19
C GLU A 374 -0.19 24.31 -13.96
N PRO A 375 -0.64 24.67 -15.18
CA PRO A 375 -1.66 23.88 -15.88
C PRO A 375 -1.27 22.40 -16.10
N LYS A 376 0.01 22.14 -16.40
CA LYS A 376 0.49 20.79 -16.70
C LYS A 376 0.57 19.90 -15.46
N ARG A 377 0.92 20.48 -14.31
CA ARG A 377 0.88 19.79 -13.02
C ARG A 377 -0.53 19.30 -12.70
N TYR A 378 -1.54 20.14 -12.94
CA TYR A 378 -2.94 19.76 -12.74
C TYR A 378 -3.38 18.67 -13.71
N VAL A 379 -2.96 18.71 -14.98
CA VAL A 379 -3.25 17.62 -15.93
C VAL A 379 -2.68 16.29 -15.45
N ALA A 380 -1.41 16.25 -15.05
CA ALA A 380 -0.79 15.05 -14.49
C ALA A 380 -1.56 14.54 -13.26
N LEU A 381 -1.94 15.46 -12.37
CA LEU A 381 -2.74 15.16 -11.18
C LEU A 381 -4.11 14.54 -11.54
N PHE A 382 -4.84 15.13 -12.49
CA PHE A 382 -6.14 14.62 -12.94
C PHE A 382 -6.02 13.27 -13.63
N VAL A 383 -5.00 13.04 -14.46
CA VAL A 383 -4.75 11.74 -15.10
C VAL A 383 -4.52 10.67 -14.04
N ARG A 384 -3.66 10.94 -13.05
CA ARG A 384 -3.39 10.03 -11.94
C ARG A 384 -4.65 9.73 -11.14
N ASP A 385 -5.41 10.75 -10.78
CA ASP A 385 -6.61 10.59 -9.95
C ASP A 385 -7.72 9.87 -10.73
N ALA A 386 -7.88 10.12 -12.03
CA ALA A 386 -8.79 9.37 -12.89
C ALA A 386 -8.43 7.88 -12.96
N LEU A 387 -7.13 7.55 -13.03
CA LEU A 387 -6.66 6.15 -12.98
C LEU A 387 -7.00 5.51 -11.62
N TRP A 388 -6.81 6.21 -10.51
CA TRP A 388 -7.21 5.71 -9.19
C TRP A 388 -8.73 5.44 -9.13
N TRP A 389 -9.55 6.39 -9.57
CA TRP A 389 -11.01 6.22 -9.59
C TRP A 389 -11.49 5.15 -10.59
N ALA A 390 -10.68 4.76 -11.58
CA ALA A 390 -10.96 3.62 -12.45
C ALA A 390 -10.55 2.28 -11.82
N VAL A 391 -9.42 2.24 -11.11
CA VAL A 391 -8.88 1.02 -10.47
C VAL A 391 -9.70 0.62 -9.24
N ILE A 392 -10.02 1.58 -8.37
CA ILE A 392 -10.66 1.33 -7.06
C ILE A 392 -11.99 0.56 -7.16
N PRO A 393 -12.96 0.93 -8.01
CA PRO A 393 -14.21 0.18 -8.13
C PRO A 393 -13.99 -1.28 -8.55
N VAL A 394 -12.99 -1.56 -9.40
CA VAL A 394 -12.69 -2.93 -9.82
C VAL A 394 -12.10 -3.74 -8.67
N LEU A 395 -11.25 -3.13 -7.84
CA LEU A 395 -10.71 -3.76 -6.63
C LEU A 395 -11.81 -4.04 -5.60
N ILE A 396 -12.75 -3.10 -5.41
CA ILE A 396 -13.95 -3.33 -4.57
C ILE A 396 -14.77 -4.49 -5.12
N GLY A 397 -15.01 -4.53 -6.44
CA GLY A 397 -15.72 -5.65 -7.07
C GLY A 397 -15.02 -6.99 -6.89
N ALA A 398 -13.68 -7.02 -6.92
CA ALA A 398 -12.89 -8.21 -6.61
C ALA A 398 -13.03 -8.64 -5.14
N ILE A 399 -13.00 -7.70 -4.18
CA ILE A 399 -13.24 -7.98 -2.75
C ILE A 399 -14.61 -8.61 -2.56
N VAL A 400 -15.67 -7.99 -3.11
CA VAL A 400 -17.04 -8.49 -3.04
C VAL A 400 -17.14 -9.89 -3.64
N ALA A 401 -16.58 -10.09 -4.84
CA ALA A 401 -16.58 -11.39 -5.50
C ALA A 401 -15.85 -12.49 -4.71
N LEU A 402 -14.76 -12.15 -4.00
CA LEU A 402 -13.96 -13.08 -3.20
C LEU A 402 -14.58 -13.39 -1.84
N LEU A 403 -15.36 -12.47 -1.27
CA LEU A 403 -15.95 -12.63 0.06
C LEU A 403 -17.37 -13.17 0.02
N ARG A 404 -18.17 -12.83 -0.99
CA ARG A 404 -19.60 -13.19 -1.06
C ARG A 404 -19.87 -14.70 -0.98
N ASP A 405 -18.97 -15.52 -1.50
CA ASP A 405 -19.10 -16.98 -1.51
C ASP A 405 -18.59 -17.60 -0.18
N GLY A 406 -18.17 -16.76 0.77
CA GLY A 406 -17.74 -17.17 2.11
C GLY A 406 -18.90 -17.59 3.02
N PRO A 407 -18.64 -18.39 4.06
CA PRO A 407 -19.71 -18.89 4.94
C PRO A 407 -20.46 -17.79 5.69
N ILE A 408 -19.80 -16.69 6.07
CA ILE A 408 -20.47 -15.59 6.78
C ILE A 408 -21.45 -14.85 5.88
N PRO A 409 -21.05 -14.32 4.69
CA PRO A 409 -22.03 -13.67 3.81
C PRO A 409 -23.14 -14.63 3.37
N GLN A 410 -22.85 -15.90 3.10
CA GLN A 410 -23.89 -16.88 2.74
C GLN A 410 -24.90 -17.11 3.88
N ALA A 411 -24.43 -17.16 5.14
CA ALA A 411 -25.33 -17.29 6.30
C ALA A 411 -26.27 -16.07 6.44
N VAL A 412 -25.82 -14.88 6.03
CA VAL A 412 -26.63 -13.64 6.06
C VAL A 412 -27.55 -13.52 4.85
N LEU A 413 -27.08 -13.92 3.66
CA LEU A 413 -27.83 -13.78 2.41
C LEU A 413 -28.90 -14.85 2.23
N LYS A 414 -28.72 -16.05 2.80
CA LYS A 414 -29.66 -17.17 2.65
C LYS A 414 -31.06 -16.87 3.19
N PRO A 415 -31.24 -16.29 4.40
CA PRO A 415 -32.56 -15.89 4.89
C PRO A 415 -33.25 -14.81 4.03
N LEU A 416 -32.47 -14.02 3.29
CA LEU A 416 -32.98 -12.94 2.44
C LEU A 416 -33.39 -13.42 1.03
N GLY A 417 -33.24 -14.71 0.71
CA GLY A 417 -33.46 -15.23 -0.64
C GLY A 417 -32.42 -14.75 -1.66
N LEU A 418 -31.29 -14.21 -1.20
CA LEU A 418 -30.22 -13.64 -2.03
C LEU A 418 -29.00 -14.57 -2.14
N ALA A 419 -29.01 -15.73 -1.49
CA ALA A 419 -27.96 -16.72 -1.63
C ALA A 419 -27.97 -17.36 -3.03
N ARG A 420 -26.79 -17.72 -3.53
CA ARG A 420 -26.70 -18.52 -4.75
C ARG A 420 -27.09 -19.96 -4.40
N GLY A 421 -28.05 -20.50 -5.16
CA GLY A 421 -28.37 -21.93 -5.17
C GLY A 421 -27.24 -22.77 -5.74
#